data_AF-A0A4Q5H894-F1
#
_entry.id   AF-A0A4Q5H894-F1
#
_cell.length_a   1.000
_cell.length_b   1.000
_cell.length_c   1.000
_cell.angle_alpha   90.00
_cell.angle_beta   90.00
_cell.angle_gamma   90.00
#
_symmetry.space_group_name_H-M   'P 1'
#
loop_
_entity.id
_entity.type
_entity.pdbx_description
1 polymer ?
#
loop_
_entity_poly.entity_id
_entity_poly.type
_entity_poly.pdbx_seq_one_letter_code
_entity_poly.pdbx_strand_id
1 'polypeptide(L)'
;MNERLLQFIEYKTNGKQADFALLVGWIPQYVSKLIKGENFGIRPVITLLKTFPELNARWLLTGEGEMLSFNPATSVIKDRLQRLLELEKYMKVMTPAELHQITEGENLDFPQETFDKWEKLLEERDKEWEERKLEAMNKQKELCKMKIAKK
;
A
#
# COMPACT_ATOMS: atom_id res chain seq x y z
N MET A 1 -3.10 -21.02 -22.41
CA MET A 1 -4.10 -20.50 -21.43
C MET A 1 -4.61 -21.60 -20.51
N ASN A 2 -5.03 -22.74 -21.04
CA ASN A 2 -5.67 -23.80 -20.25
C ASN A 2 -4.81 -24.34 -19.10
N GLU A 3 -3.51 -24.51 -19.33
CA GLU A 3 -2.55 -24.91 -18.30
C GLU A 3 -2.43 -23.89 -17.16
N ARG A 4 -2.52 -22.59 -17.49
CA ARG A 4 -2.51 -21.50 -16.50
C ARG A 4 -3.82 -21.45 -15.72
N LEU A 5 -4.95 -21.73 -16.37
CA LEU A 5 -6.22 -21.90 -15.68
C LEU A 5 -6.16 -23.10 -14.72
N LEU A 6 -5.56 -24.22 -15.13
CA LEU A 6 -5.32 -25.37 -14.26
C LEU A 6 -4.43 -25.02 -13.06
N GLN A 7 -3.32 -24.30 -13.28
CA GLN A 7 -2.45 -23.83 -12.20
C GLN A 7 -3.20 -22.94 -11.20
N PHE A 8 -4.09 -22.09 -11.69
CA PHE A 8 -4.90 -21.25 -10.82
C PHE A 8 -5.97 -22.04 -10.05
N ILE A 9 -6.60 -23.04 -10.69
CA ILE A 9 -7.53 -23.98 -10.01
C ILE A 9 -6.80 -24.77 -8.93
N GLU A 10 -5.56 -25.20 -9.19
CA GLU A 10 -4.70 -25.85 -8.22
C GLU A 10 -4.45 -24.94 -7.02
N TYR A 11 -4.05 -23.70 -7.26
CA TYR A 11 -3.86 -22.70 -6.21
C TYR A 11 -5.12 -22.42 -5.37
N LYS A 12 -6.29 -22.34 -6.01
CA LYS A 12 -7.54 -21.93 -5.32
C LYS A 12 -8.28 -23.06 -4.63
N THR A 13 -8.24 -24.27 -5.19
CA THR A 13 -9.10 -25.38 -4.78
C THR A 13 -8.36 -26.70 -4.66
N ASN A 14 -7.01 -26.66 -4.67
CA ASN A 14 -6.16 -27.84 -4.60
C ASN A 14 -6.52 -28.88 -5.68
N GLY A 15 -6.86 -28.37 -6.88
CA GLY A 15 -7.19 -29.16 -8.07
C GLY A 15 -8.66 -29.56 -8.19
N LYS A 16 -9.50 -29.25 -7.20
CA LYS A 16 -10.92 -29.66 -7.19
C LYS A 16 -11.79 -28.79 -8.11
N GLN A 17 -11.93 -29.22 -9.36
CA GLN A 17 -12.72 -28.52 -10.39
C GLN A 17 -14.19 -28.28 -9.99
N ALA A 18 -14.80 -29.18 -9.21
CA ALA A 18 -16.18 -29.01 -8.74
C ALA A 18 -16.30 -27.83 -7.77
N ASP A 19 -15.40 -27.71 -6.81
CA ASP A 19 -15.36 -26.61 -5.86
C ASP A 19 -15.07 -25.29 -6.57
N PHE A 20 -14.18 -25.32 -7.58
CA PHE A 20 -13.90 -24.16 -8.42
C PHE A 20 -15.12 -23.71 -9.22
N ALA A 21 -15.87 -24.65 -9.79
CA ALA A 21 -17.10 -24.35 -10.52
C ALA A 21 -18.13 -23.66 -9.61
N LEU A 22 -18.30 -24.16 -8.38
CA LEU A 22 -19.19 -23.57 -7.38
C LEU A 22 -18.78 -22.13 -7.02
N LEU A 23 -17.48 -21.86 -6.85
CA LEU A 23 -16.98 -20.52 -6.54
C LEU A 23 -17.27 -19.49 -7.65
N VAL A 24 -17.16 -19.90 -8.91
CA VAL A 24 -17.39 -19.00 -10.07
C VAL A 24 -18.88 -18.93 -10.44
N GLY A 25 -19.72 -19.83 -9.93
CA GLY A 25 -21.12 -19.97 -10.32
C GLY A 25 -21.30 -20.71 -11.65
N TRP A 26 -20.41 -21.65 -11.95
CA TRP A 26 -20.44 -22.49 -13.14
C TRP A 26 -20.78 -23.93 -12.80
N ILE A 27 -21.16 -24.68 -13.84
CA ILE A 27 -21.36 -26.13 -13.75
C ILE A 27 -20.00 -26.82 -13.96
N PRO A 28 -19.64 -27.88 -13.22
CA PRO A 28 -18.33 -28.54 -13.34
C PRO A 28 -17.96 -28.96 -14.78
N GLN A 29 -18.96 -29.41 -15.57
CA GLN A 29 -18.74 -29.76 -16.98
C GLN A 29 -18.25 -28.57 -17.82
N TYR A 30 -18.69 -27.35 -17.50
CA TYR A 30 -18.24 -26.14 -18.19
C TYR A 30 -16.76 -25.85 -17.89
N VAL A 31 -16.33 -26.01 -16.63
CA VAL A 31 -14.92 -25.87 -16.23
C VAL A 31 -14.05 -26.89 -16.97
N SER A 32 -14.48 -28.15 -17.04
CA SER A 32 -13.75 -29.18 -17.77
C SER A 32 -13.61 -28.86 -19.28
N LYS A 33 -14.62 -28.23 -19.91
CA LYS A 33 -14.53 -27.77 -21.30
C LYS A 33 -13.50 -26.66 -21.48
N LEU A 34 -13.46 -25.69 -20.56
CA LEU A 34 -12.48 -24.61 -20.57
C LEU A 34 -11.05 -25.15 -20.44
N ILE A 35 -10.83 -26.14 -19.57
CA ILE A 35 -9.53 -26.79 -19.39
C ILE A 35 -9.12 -27.58 -20.64
N LYS A 36 -10.05 -28.24 -21.31
CA LYS A 36 -9.75 -29.00 -22.55
C LYS A 36 -9.42 -28.10 -23.74
N GLY A 37 -9.65 -26.79 -23.66
CA GLY A 37 -9.37 -25.86 -24.74
C GLY A 37 -10.39 -25.91 -25.87
N GLU A 38 -11.63 -26.33 -25.58
CA GLU A 38 -12.72 -26.11 -26.52
C GLU A 38 -12.86 -24.60 -26.80
N ASN A 39 -13.27 -24.21 -28.00
CA ASN A 39 -13.40 -22.80 -28.37
C ASN A 39 -14.33 -22.06 -27.40
N PHE A 40 -13.76 -21.23 -26.52
CA PHE A 40 -14.50 -20.35 -25.61
C PHE A 40 -14.19 -18.89 -25.94
N GLY A 41 -15.22 -18.05 -25.90
CA GLY A 41 -15.06 -16.60 -26.16
C GLY A 41 -14.34 -15.88 -25.01
N ILE A 42 -14.31 -14.55 -25.06
CA ILE A 42 -13.70 -13.74 -23.98
C ILE A 42 -14.54 -13.68 -22.69
N ARG A 43 -15.84 -14.03 -22.76
CA ARG A 43 -16.79 -13.95 -21.63
C ARG A 43 -16.35 -14.73 -20.38
N PRO A 44 -15.84 -15.98 -20.48
CA PRO A 44 -15.39 -16.73 -19.31
C PRO A 44 -14.18 -16.08 -18.67
N VAL A 45 -13.28 -15.51 -19.48
CA VAL A 45 -12.12 -14.76 -18.99
C VAL A 45 -12.55 -13.54 -18.19
N ILE A 46 -13.49 -12.75 -18.71
CA ILE A 46 -14.02 -11.58 -18.02
C ILE A 46 -14.71 -11.99 -16.71
N THR A 47 -15.48 -13.08 -16.74
CA THR A 47 -16.15 -13.59 -15.54
C THR A 47 -15.12 -13.99 -14.48
N LEU A 48 -14.09 -14.73 -14.88
CA LEU A 48 -12.98 -15.16 -14.02
C LEU A 48 -12.26 -13.98 -13.35
N LEU A 49 -11.93 -12.94 -14.12
CA LEU A 49 -11.25 -11.75 -13.62
C LEU A 49 -12.14 -10.88 -12.72
N LYS A 50 -13.47 -10.95 -12.89
CA LYS A 50 -14.42 -10.29 -11.99
C LYS A 50 -14.60 -11.06 -10.69
N THR A 51 -14.62 -12.39 -10.73
CA THR A 51 -14.74 -13.24 -9.54
C THR A 51 -13.45 -13.28 -8.73
N PHE A 52 -12.29 -13.19 -9.40
CA PHE A 52 -10.97 -13.22 -8.78
C PHE A 52 -10.17 -11.97 -9.16
N PRO A 53 -10.41 -10.83 -8.49
CA PRO A 53 -9.66 -9.59 -8.75
C PRO A 53 -8.15 -9.71 -8.48
N GLU A 54 -7.73 -10.70 -7.70
CA GLU A 54 -6.34 -11.04 -7.42
C GLU A 54 -5.64 -11.80 -8.56
N LEU A 55 -6.37 -12.25 -9.59
CA LEU A 55 -5.81 -12.95 -10.74
C LEU A 55 -5.29 -11.95 -11.78
N ASN A 56 -4.04 -12.12 -12.20
CA ASN A 56 -3.43 -11.26 -13.21
C ASN A 56 -3.92 -11.62 -14.63
N ALA A 57 -4.63 -10.68 -15.26
CA ALA A 57 -5.15 -10.82 -16.62
C ALA A 57 -4.05 -11.03 -17.67
N ARG A 58 -2.92 -10.32 -17.55
CA ARG A 58 -1.78 -10.44 -18.48
C ARG A 58 -1.19 -11.83 -18.38
N TRP A 59 -0.92 -12.31 -17.18
CA TRP A 59 -0.41 -13.67 -16.98
C TRP A 59 -1.39 -14.73 -17.51
N LEU A 60 -2.68 -14.59 -17.24
CA LEU A 60 -3.67 -15.57 -17.68
C LEU A 60 -3.71 -15.66 -19.23
N LEU A 61 -3.67 -14.52 -19.93
CA LEU A 61 -3.79 -14.43 -21.38
C LEU A 61 -2.47 -14.68 -22.12
N THR A 62 -1.38 -14.04 -21.71
CA THR A 62 -0.09 -14.11 -22.42
C THR A 62 0.87 -15.10 -21.76
N GLY A 63 0.79 -15.26 -20.43
CA GLY A 63 1.75 -16.03 -19.64
C GLY A 63 2.91 -15.23 -19.11
N GLU A 64 2.91 -13.92 -19.36
CA GLU A 64 3.94 -13.02 -18.89
C GLU A 64 3.57 -12.45 -17.52
N GLY A 65 4.56 -12.36 -16.63
CA GLY A 65 4.40 -11.85 -15.27
C GLY A 65 4.01 -12.93 -14.27
N GLU A 66 3.45 -12.51 -13.13
CA GLU A 66 3.04 -13.41 -12.05
C GLU A 66 1.55 -13.77 -12.14
N MET A 67 1.19 -14.96 -11.64
CA MET A 67 -0.19 -15.46 -11.61
C MET A 67 -1.12 -14.53 -10.84
N LEU A 68 -0.68 -14.02 -9.69
CA LEU A 68 -1.48 -13.16 -8.84
C LEU A 68 -1.03 -11.71 -9.03
N SER A 69 -1.99 -10.81 -9.23
CA SER A 69 -1.76 -9.35 -9.24
C SER A 69 -1.59 -8.80 -7.81
N PHE A 70 -2.06 -9.54 -6.80
CA PHE A 70 -1.93 -9.21 -5.39
C PHE A 70 -1.08 -10.27 -4.68
N ASN A 71 0.13 -9.91 -4.31
CA ASN A 71 0.95 -10.73 -3.44
C ASN A 71 0.64 -10.34 -1.99
N PRO A 72 0.11 -11.23 -1.13
CA PRO A 72 -0.20 -10.89 0.26
C PRO A 72 1.03 -10.39 1.04
N ALA A 73 2.25 -10.77 0.65
CA ALA A 73 3.45 -10.15 1.22
C ALA A 73 3.55 -8.67 0.84
N THR A 74 3.18 -8.29 -0.38
CA THR A 74 3.20 -6.89 -0.82
C THR A 74 2.15 -6.03 -0.12
N SER A 75 1.02 -6.59 0.30
CA SER A 75 0.03 -5.83 1.07
C SER A 75 0.47 -5.57 2.50
N VAL A 76 1.02 -6.59 3.17
CA VAL A 76 1.59 -6.43 4.52
C VAL A 76 2.72 -5.40 4.49
N ILE A 77 3.58 -5.44 3.47
CA ILE A 77 4.64 -4.44 3.26
C ILE A 77 4.03 -3.05 3.01
N LYS A 78 2.98 -2.94 2.18
CA LYS A 78 2.31 -1.66 1.90
C LYS A 78 1.70 -1.05 3.16
N ASP A 79 1.01 -1.84 3.97
CA ASP A 79 0.40 -1.38 5.22
C ASP A 79 1.47 -0.92 6.21
N ARG A 80 2.58 -1.67 6.31
CA ARG A 80 3.74 -1.27 7.12
C ARG A 80 4.36 0.05 6.63
N LEU A 81 4.55 0.21 5.32
CA LEU A 81 5.08 1.44 4.72
C LEU A 81 4.15 2.64 4.97
N GLN A 82 2.84 2.44 4.90
CA GLN A 82 1.88 3.50 5.18
C GLN A 82 1.99 3.99 6.63
N ARG A 83 2.10 3.07 7.59
CA ARG A 83 2.32 3.42 9.01
C ARG A 83 3.64 4.17 9.24
N LEU A 84 4.72 3.77 8.55
CA LEU A 84 6.00 4.48 8.62
C LEU A 84 5.89 5.92 8.11
N LEU A 85 5.16 6.15 7.01
CA LEU A 85 4.92 7.48 6.45
C LEU A 85 4.07 8.36 7.40
N GLU A 86 3.15 7.76 8.14
CA GLU A 86 2.39 8.49 9.17
C GLU A 86 3.28 8.90 10.35
N LEU A 87 4.18 8.00 10.77
CA LEU A 87 5.14 8.25 11.86
C LEU A 87 6.23 9.26 11.49
N GLU A 88 6.61 9.36 10.21
CA GLU A 88 7.59 10.33 9.71
C GLU A 88 7.29 11.76 10.17
N LYS A 89 6.01 12.14 10.24
CA LYS A 89 5.56 13.46 10.70
C LYS A 89 6.08 13.80 12.11
N TYR A 90 6.17 12.78 12.96
CA TYR A 90 6.55 12.93 14.37
C TYR A 90 8.03 12.68 14.65
N MET A 91 8.82 12.22 13.66
CA MET A 91 10.26 11.92 13.85
C MET A 91 11.02 13.07 14.52
N LYS A 92 10.65 14.31 14.20
CA LYS A 92 11.32 15.46 14.77
C LYS A 92 11.10 15.61 16.30
N VAL A 93 9.97 15.14 16.86
CA VAL A 93 9.62 15.26 18.30
C VAL A 93 9.77 13.95 19.07
N MET A 94 10.16 12.89 18.37
CA MET A 94 10.29 11.54 18.91
C MET A 94 11.56 11.40 19.76
N THR A 95 11.51 10.57 20.81
CA THR A 95 12.69 10.26 21.62
C THR A 95 13.60 9.25 20.91
N PRO A 96 14.90 9.16 21.27
CA PRO A 96 15.82 8.20 20.66
C PRO A 96 15.36 6.74 20.80
N ALA A 97 14.77 6.38 21.93
CA ALA A 97 14.27 5.02 22.17
C ALA A 97 13.06 4.68 21.27
N GLU A 98 12.15 5.64 21.07
CA GLU A 98 11.01 5.49 20.16
C GLU A 98 11.48 5.39 18.69
N LEU A 99 12.53 6.12 18.30
CA LEU A 99 13.15 6.00 16.97
C LEU A 99 13.78 4.62 16.74
N HIS A 100 14.49 4.09 17.74
CA HIS A 100 15.04 2.73 17.67
C HIS A 100 13.96 1.66 17.52
N GLN A 101 12.82 1.83 18.19
CA GLN A 101 11.68 0.93 18.04
C GLN A 101 11.12 0.91 16.61
N ILE A 102 11.15 2.03 15.88
CA ILE A 102 10.70 2.10 14.49
C ILE A 102 11.70 1.42 13.54
N THR A 103 13.01 1.59 13.78
CA THR A 103 14.05 1.06 12.89
C THR A 103 14.33 -0.42 13.10
N GLU A 104 14.27 -0.90 14.35
CA GLU A 104 14.67 -2.26 14.74
C GLU A 104 13.50 -3.13 15.22
N GLY A 105 12.37 -2.52 15.58
CA GLY A 105 11.19 -3.23 16.05
C GLY A 105 10.32 -3.80 14.93
N GLU A 106 9.68 -4.94 15.21
CA GLU A 106 8.67 -5.54 14.33
C GLU A 106 7.29 -4.86 14.47
N ASN A 107 7.05 -4.17 15.58
CA ASN A 107 5.76 -3.56 15.89
C ASN A 107 5.80 -2.03 15.81
N LEU A 108 5.00 -1.47 14.89
CA LEU A 108 4.81 -0.03 14.67
C LEU A 108 3.57 0.54 15.38
N ASP A 109 2.87 -0.30 16.17
CA ASP A 109 1.68 0.11 16.91
C ASP A 109 2.06 0.75 18.24
N PHE A 110 2.05 2.08 18.25
CA PHE A 110 2.20 2.87 19.45
C PHE A 110 0.83 3.11 20.12
N PRO A 111 0.77 3.19 21.46
CA PRO A 111 -0.45 3.60 22.15
C PRO A 111 -0.92 4.99 21.71
N GLN A 112 -2.25 5.20 21.67
CA GLN A 112 -2.85 6.49 21.31
C GLN A 112 -2.29 7.66 22.15
N GLU A 113 -2.04 7.43 23.44
CA GLU A 113 -1.46 8.44 24.34
C GLU A 113 -0.09 8.96 23.86
N THR A 114 0.66 8.13 23.15
CA THR A 114 1.97 8.50 22.57
C THR A 114 1.79 9.45 21.39
N PHE A 115 0.78 9.20 20.55
CA PHE A 115 0.45 10.09 19.44
C PHE A 115 -0.01 11.45 19.94
N ASP A 116 -0.89 11.50 20.95
CA ASP A 116 -1.38 12.75 21.54
C ASP A 116 -0.23 13.58 22.15
N LYS A 117 0.75 12.91 22.76
CA LYS A 117 1.97 13.53 23.27
C LYS A 117 2.81 14.12 22.12
N TRP A 118 3.05 13.36 21.06
CA TRP A 118 3.83 13.84 19.91
C TRP A 118 3.13 15.00 19.20
N GLU A 119 1.81 14.96 19.05
CA GLU A 119 1.04 16.04 18.45
C GLU A 119 1.21 17.36 19.21
N LYS A 120 1.07 17.33 20.55
CA LYS A 120 1.29 18.51 21.41
C LYS A 120 2.70 19.07 21.29
N LEU A 121 3.72 18.20 21.35
CA LEU A 121 5.12 18.62 21.23
C LEU A 121 5.42 19.20 19.85
N LEU A 122 4.78 18.67 18.81
CA LEU A 122 4.95 19.14 17.44
C LEU A 122 4.35 20.54 17.29
N GLU A 123 3.14 20.76 17.80
CA GLU A 123 2.50 22.08 17.80
C GLU A 123 3.31 23.12 18.57
N GLU A 124 3.82 22.78 19.75
CA GLU A 124 4.65 23.68 20.56
C GLU A 124 5.91 24.09 19.79
N ARG A 125 6.62 23.11 19.21
CA ARG A 125 7.84 23.40 18.48
C ARG A 125 7.61 24.13 17.16
N ASP A 126 6.52 23.83 16.45
CA ASP A 126 6.17 24.53 15.22
C ASP A 126 5.83 25.99 15.50
N LYS A 127 5.15 26.29 16.62
CA LYS A 127 4.92 27.67 17.10
C LYS A 127 6.25 28.39 17.37
N GLU A 128 7.15 27.77 18.15
CA GLU A 128 8.46 28.37 18.42
C GLU A 128 9.26 28.64 17.14
N TRP A 129 9.20 27.72 16.18
CA TRP A 129 9.91 27.86 14.92
C TRP A 129 9.37 29.02 14.08
N GLU A 130 8.05 29.16 13.99
CA GLU A 130 7.42 30.27 13.27
C GLU A 130 7.66 31.62 13.98
N GLU A 131 7.67 31.68 15.30
CA GLU A 131 8.05 32.88 16.05
C GLU A 131 9.49 33.30 15.75
N ARG A 132 10.45 32.38 15.83
CA ARG A 132 11.86 32.64 15.48
C ARG A 132 12.01 33.12 14.03
N LYS A 133 11.26 32.53 13.11
CA LYS A 133 11.25 32.91 11.69
C LYS A 133 10.67 34.31 11.49
N LEU A 134 9.59 34.66 12.19
CA LEU A 134 8.98 35.98 12.16
C LEU A 134 9.95 37.05 12.71
N GLU A 135 10.61 36.78 13.83
CA GLU A 135 11.63 37.65 14.40
C GLU A 135 12.78 37.87 13.43
N ALA A 136 13.30 36.80 12.81
CA ALA A 136 14.37 36.88 11.82
C ALA A 136 13.93 37.70 10.59
N MET A 137 12.71 37.49 10.07
CA MET A 137 12.15 38.27 8.98
C MET A 137 12.00 39.75 9.34
N ASN A 138 11.54 40.07 10.54
CA ASN A 138 11.42 41.45 11.02
C ASN A 138 12.79 42.12 11.14
N LYS A 139 13.78 41.43 11.71
CA LYS A 139 15.16 41.91 11.78
C LYS A 139 15.75 42.16 10.39
N GLN A 140 15.49 41.29 9.43
CA GLN A 140 15.90 41.47 8.04
C GLN A 140 15.25 42.70 7.40
N LYS A 141 13.94 42.91 7.60
CA LYS A 141 13.23 44.11 7.10
C LYS A 141 13.85 45.40 7.62
N GLU A 142 14.18 45.46 8.91
CA GLU A 142 14.84 46.63 9.50
C GLU A 142 16.23 46.88 8.90
N LEU A 143 17.04 45.83 8.74
CA LEU A 143 18.36 45.95 8.09
C LEU A 143 18.26 46.42 6.63
N CYS A 144 17.26 45.97 5.89
CA CYS A 144 17.00 46.43 4.52
C CYS A 144 16.61 47.91 4.47
N LYS A 145 15.78 48.40 5.40
CA LYS A 145 15.40 49.83 5.48
C LYS A 145 16.61 50.72 5.79
N MET A 146 17.48 50.30 6.71
CA MET A 146 18.68 51.06 7.09
C MET A 146 19.67 51.26 5.92
N LYS A 147 19.73 50.32 4.97
CA LYS A 147 20.60 50.42 3.79
C LYS A 147 20.11 51.40 2.72
N ILE A 148 18.82 51.77 2.73
CA ILE A 148 18.21 52.67 1.74
C ILE A 148 18.39 54.15 2.13
N ALA A 149 18.58 54.46 3.41
CA ALA A 149 18.64 55.83 3.95
C ALA A 149 19.99 56.56 3.81
N LYS A 150 20.96 56.01 3.06
CA LYS A 150 22.22 56.71 2.73
C LYS A 150 22.20 57.14 1.26
N LYS A 151 21.69 58.33 0.99
CA LYS A 151 21.94 59.08 -0.25
C LYS A 151 21.93 60.57 0.03
#